data_AF-A0A3D1IPN7-F1
#
_entry.id   AF-A0A3D1IPN7-F1
#
_cell.length_a   1.000
_cell.length_b   1.000
_cell.length_c   1.000
_cell.angle_alpha   90.00
_cell.angle_beta   90.00
_cell.angle_gamma   90.00
#
_symmetry.space_group_name_H-M   'P 1'
#
loop_
_entity.id
_entity.type
_entity.pdbx_description
1 polymer ?
#
loop_
_entity_poly.entity_id
_entity_poly.type
_entity_poly.pdbx_seq_one_letter_code
_entity_poly.pdbx_strand_id
1 'polypeptide(L)'
;TSRRASDNRQQEVAEISSGIKGLAKELGVPVIVLCQLNREMEKDKNRKPRLSDLRESGSIEQDADLVGLLYKAYSEDGEGGPPDESEGVPVNLLLAKQRNGPTGDVPLVFLKHYTRFESASRVDPGDVPND
;
A
#
# COMPACT_ATOMS: atom_id res chain seq x y z
N THR A 1 -28.48 13.33 10.60
CA THR A 1 -28.64 11.93 10.15
C THR A 1 -27.31 11.27 9.74
N SER A 2 -26.17 11.96 9.72
CA SER A 2 -24.89 11.45 9.19
C SER A 2 -23.99 10.67 10.17
N ARG A 3 -24.05 10.93 11.49
CA ARG A 3 -23.18 10.21 12.46
C ARG A 3 -23.52 8.72 12.62
N ARG A 4 -24.81 8.39 12.69
CA ARG A 4 -25.27 6.99 12.82
C ARG A 4 -24.87 6.11 11.63
N ALA A 5 -24.88 6.66 10.42
CA ALA A 5 -24.47 5.92 9.23
C ALA A 5 -22.95 5.68 9.19
N SER A 6 -22.16 6.62 9.70
CA SER A 6 -20.69 6.48 9.77
C SER A 6 -20.26 5.46 10.83
N ASP A 7 -20.92 5.42 11.99
CA ASP A 7 -20.68 4.38 13.00
C ASP A 7 -21.04 2.98 12.48
N ASN A 8 -22.18 2.83 11.79
CA ASN A 8 -22.58 1.54 11.24
C ASN A 8 -21.54 1.00 10.24
N ARG A 9 -21.00 1.87 9.38
CA ARG A 9 -19.99 1.45 8.40
C ARG A 9 -18.68 1.02 9.06
N GLN A 10 -18.26 1.70 10.12
CA GLN A 10 -17.08 1.32 10.90
C GLN A 10 -17.24 -0.07 11.53
N GLN A 11 -18.43 -0.34 12.08
CA GLN A 11 -18.78 -1.61 12.66
C GLN A 11 -18.77 -2.74 11.61
N GLU A 12 -19.40 -2.51 10.44
CA GLU A 12 -19.39 -3.46 9.33
C GLU A 12 -17.97 -3.78 8.86
N VAL A 13 -17.12 -2.76 8.68
CA VAL A 13 -15.72 -2.94 8.26
C VAL A 13 -14.93 -3.72 9.31
N ALA A 14 -15.18 -3.47 10.60
CA ALA A 14 -14.56 -4.23 11.69
C ALA A 14 -14.96 -5.71 11.70
N GLU A 15 -16.24 -6.00 11.49
CA GLU A 15 -16.72 -7.38 11.41
C GLU A 15 -16.14 -8.13 10.21
N ILE A 16 -16.09 -7.49 9.04
CA ILE A 16 -15.48 -8.06 7.83
C ILE A 16 -13.99 -8.33 8.04
N SER A 17 -13.26 -7.36 8.58
CA SER A 17 -11.81 -7.46 8.83
C SER A 17 -11.48 -8.63 9.77
N SER A 18 -12.17 -8.70 10.91
CA SER A 18 -11.99 -9.76 11.90
C SER A 18 -12.36 -11.14 11.34
N GLY A 19 -13.45 -11.22 10.57
CA GLY A 19 -13.86 -12.46 9.89
C GLY A 19 -12.82 -12.94 8.88
N ILE A 20 -12.25 -12.04 8.07
CA ILE A 20 -11.17 -12.37 7.12
C ILE A 20 -9.92 -12.87 7.86
N LYS A 21 -9.53 -12.21 8.96
CA LYS A 21 -8.39 -12.63 9.77
C LYS A 21 -8.61 -14.00 10.42
N GLY A 22 -9.83 -14.27 10.87
CA GLY A 22 -10.25 -15.58 11.36
C GLY A 22 -10.11 -16.66 10.29
N LEU A 23 -10.67 -16.42 9.11
CA LEU A 23 -10.60 -17.34 7.96
C LEU A 23 -9.15 -17.63 7.54
N ALA A 24 -8.30 -16.60 7.46
CA ALA A 24 -6.89 -16.76 7.12
C ALA A 24 -6.15 -17.66 8.12
N LYS A 25 -6.45 -17.51 9.41
CA LYS A 25 -5.87 -18.34 10.48
C LYS A 25 -6.39 -19.78 10.45
N GLU A 26 -7.68 -19.97 10.21
CA GLU A 26 -8.31 -21.29 10.17
C GLU A 26 -7.79 -22.12 8.99
N LEU A 27 -7.70 -21.51 7.81
CA LEU A 27 -7.21 -22.17 6.59
C LEU A 27 -5.69 -22.20 6.49
N GLY A 28 -4.97 -21.42 7.30
CA GLY A 28 -3.51 -21.33 7.27
C GLY A 28 -2.97 -20.74 5.97
N VAL A 29 -3.73 -19.86 5.30
CA VAL A 29 -3.34 -19.25 4.02
C VAL A 29 -3.20 -17.73 4.14
N PRO A 30 -2.26 -17.10 3.41
CA PRO A 30 -2.18 -15.65 3.34
C PRO A 30 -3.39 -15.09 2.57
N VAL A 31 -4.08 -14.12 3.15
CA VAL A 31 -5.17 -13.41 2.50
C VAL A 31 -4.76 -11.96 2.25
N ILE A 32 -4.91 -11.52 1.00
CA ILE A 32 -4.62 -10.15 0.58
C ILE A 32 -5.95 -9.45 0.34
N VAL A 33 -6.13 -8.30 0.98
CA VAL A 33 -7.31 -7.43 0.82
C VAL A 33 -6.85 -6.10 0.24
N LEU A 34 -7.55 -5.62 -0.79
CA LEU A 34 -7.31 -4.30 -1.34
C LEU A 34 -8.23 -3.29 -0.65
N CYS A 35 -7.65 -2.21 -0.14
CA CYS A 35 -8.39 -1.13 0.49
C CYS A 35 -8.20 0.17 -0.29
N GLN A 36 -9.29 0.90 -0.48
CA GLN A 36 -9.23 2.24 -1.03
C GLN A 36 -8.93 3.24 0.09
N LEU A 37 -8.03 4.21 -0.17
CA LEU A 37 -7.74 5.30 0.74
C LEU A 37 -8.79 6.40 0.64
N ASN A 38 -8.91 7.20 1.71
CA ASN A 38 -9.72 8.41 1.69
C ASN A 38 -9.29 9.40 0.62
N ARG A 39 -10.27 10.08 0.01
CA ARG A 39 -10.06 11.17 -0.96
C ARG A 39 -9.31 12.38 -0.37
N GLU A 40 -9.20 12.50 0.95
CA GLU A 40 -8.36 13.53 1.58
C GLU A 40 -6.89 13.40 1.17
N MET A 41 -6.43 12.20 0.81
CA MET A 41 -5.11 11.96 0.23
C MET A 41 -4.90 12.66 -1.12
N GLU A 42 -5.95 12.95 -1.86
CA GLU A 42 -5.84 13.60 -3.17
C GLU A 42 -5.58 15.11 -3.05
N LYS A 43 -5.78 15.69 -1.85
CA LYS A 43 -5.59 17.13 -1.62
C LYS A 43 -4.13 17.54 -1.63
N ASP A 44 -3.25 16.67 -1.15
CA ASP A 44 -1.81 16.89 -1.16
C ASP A 44 -1.15 15.77 -1.94
N LYS A 45 -0.94 16.04 -3.23
CA LYS A 45 -0.32 15.10 -4.16
C LYS A 45 1.14 14.83 -3.83
N ASN A 46 1.78 15.57 -2.92
CA ASN A 46 3.19 15.41 -2.54
C ASN A 46 3.35 14.72 -1.16
N ARG A 47 2.25 14.27 -0.56
CA ARG A 47 2.26 13.63 0.75
C ARG A 47 2.35 12.10 0.63
N LYS A 48 3.13 11.47 1.53
CA LYS A 48 3.11 10.01 1.70
C LYS A 48 1.81 9.54 2.37
N PRO A 49 1.19 8.44 1.90
CA PRO A 49 0.03 7.84 2.56
C PRO A 49 0.41 7.35 3.96
N ARG A 50 -0.57 7.37 4.87
CA ARG A 50 -0.44 6.98 6.27
C ARG A 50 -1.58 6.05 6.64
N LEU A 51 -1.40 5.29 7.73
CA LEU A 51 -2.45 4.38 8.23
C LEU A 51 -3.76 5.11 8.54
N SER A 52 -3.70 6.36 9.01
CA SER A 52 -4.87 7.21 9.26
C SER A 52 -5.74 7.46 8.01
N ASP A 53 -5.18 7.29 6.81
CA ASP A 53 -5.90 7.48 5.55
C ASP A 53 -6.81 6.29 5.20
N LEU A 54 -6.70 5.18 5.94
CA LEU A 54 -7.66 4.08 5.99
C LEU A 54 -8.86 4.39 6.90
N ARG A 55 -9.11 5.67 7.24
CA ARG A 55 -10.22 6.11 8.12
C ARG A 55 -11.51 5.34 7.84
N GLU A 56 -12.28 5.12 8.89
CA GLU A 56 -13.40 4.16 8.93
C GLU A 56 -12.96 2.69 9.03
N SER A 57 -11.66 2.40 9.00
CA SER A 57 -11.08 1.05 9.05
C SER A 57 -10.04 0.86 10.17
N GLY A 58 -10.18 1.53 11.31
CA GLY A 58 -9.25 1.38 12.44
C GLY A 58 -9.11 -0.08 12.92
N SER A 59 -10.15 -0.88 12.71
CA SER A 59 -10.15 -2.34 12.87
C SER A 59 -9.23 -3.06 11.88
N ILE A 60 -9.26 -2.70 10.59
CA ILE A 60 -8.34 -3.25 9.57
C ILE A 60 -6.89 -3.03 9.97
N GLU A 61 -6.56 -1.81 10.45
CA GLU A 61 -5.20 -1.54 10.92
C GLU A 61 -4.80 -2.49 12.06
N GLN A 62 -5.68 -2.76 13.01
CA GLN A 62 -5.36 -3.63 14.15
C GLN A 62 -5.23 -5.11 13.74
N ASP A 63 -6.16 -5.59 12.91
CA ASP A 63 -6.26 -7.00 12.50
C ASP A 63 -5.17 -7.42 11.50
N ALA A 64 -4.77 -6.51 10.60
CA ALA A 64 -3.78 -6.80 9.57
C ALA A 64 -2.41 -7.13 10.18
N ASP A 65 -1.72 -8.14 9.64
CA ASP A 65 -0.32 -8.40 10.00
C ASP A 65 0.63 -7.48 9.23
N LEU A 66 0.29 -7.17 7.98
CA LEU A 66 1.04 -6.30 7.07
C LEU A 66 0.09 -5.28 6.43
N VAL A 67 0.52 -4.03 6.34
CA VAL A 67 -0.19 -2.99 5.56
C VAL A 67 0.80 -2.35 4.59
N GLY A 68 0.51 -2.49 3.29
CA GLY A 68 1.25 -1.90 2.18
C GLY A 68 0.46 -0.76 1.54
N LEU A 69 1.09 0.39 1.35
CA LEU A 69 0.47 1.58 0.75
C LEU A 69 1.28 1.99 -0.48
N LEU A 70 0.64 1.98 -1.65
CA LEU A 70 1.25 2.41 -2.91
C LEU A 70 1.12 3.91 -3.09
N TYR A 71 2.20 4.58 -3.47
CA TYR A 71 2.20 5.99 -3.84
C TYR A 71 3.30 6.32 -4.86
N LYS A 72 3.08 7.36 -5.67
CA LYS A 72 4.09 7.81 -6.64
C LYS A 72 5.29 8.38 -5.91
N ALA A 73 6.49 8.01 -6.35
CA ALA A 73 7.71 8.62 -5.80
C ALA A 73 7.78 10.09 -6.23
N TYR A 74 8.07 10.98 -5.29
CA TYR A 74 8.30 12.40 -5.57
C TYR A 74 9.77 12.57 -5.93
N SER A 75 10.07 13.22 -7.05
CA SER A 75 11.39 13.77 -7.32
C SER A 75 11.49 15.11 -6.57
N GLU A 76 12.50 15.26 -5.70
CA GLU A 76 12.80 16.55 -5.04
C GLU A 76 13.20 17.62 -6.07
N ASP A 77 13.72 17.19 -7.21
CA ASP A 77 13.97 18.03 -8.36
C ASP A 77 12.68 18.14 -9.17
N GLY A 78 12.12 19.35 -9.22
CA GLY A 78 10.99 19.72 -10.10
C GLY A 78 11.29 19.61 -11.60
N GLU A 79 12.33 18.88 -11.99
CA GLU A 79 12.75 18.59 -13.36
C GLU A 79 12.46 17.13 -13.74
N GLY A 80 11.30 16.63 -13.36
CA GLY A 80 10.69 15.50 -14.07
C GLY A 80 9.88 16.08 -15.23
N GLY A 81 10.50 16.27 -16.40
CA GLY A 81 9.73 16.36 -17.65
C GLY A 81 8.70 15.22 -17.71
N PRO A 82 7.60 15.35 -18.49
CA PRO A 82 6.62 14.27 -18.60
C PRO A 82 7.40 12.97 -18.84
N PRO A 83 7.29 11.96 -17.95
CA PRO A 83 8.02 10.72 -18.14
C PRO A 83 7.71 10.28 -19.56
N ASP A 84 8.75 10.06 -20.36
CA ASP A 84 8.57 9.53 -21.69
C ASP A 84 7.64 8.33 -21.55
N GLU A 85 6.56 8.23 -22.33
CA GLU A 85 5.54 7.21 -22.05
C GLU A 85 6.11 5.77 -22.14
N SER A 86 7.30 5.64 -22.75
CA SER A 86 8.17 4.46 -22.79
C SER A 86 8.96 4.17 -21.52
N GLU A 87 9.16 5.14 -20.63
CA GLU A 87 9.91 4.99 -19.38
C GLU A 87 8.95 4.73 -18.20
N GLY A 88 9.25 3.70 -17.41
CA GLY A 88 8.41 3.31 -16.29
C GLY A 88 8.23 4.40 -15.23
N VAL A 89 7.07 4.43 -14.58
CA VAL A 89 6.75 5.42 -13.56
C VAL A 89 7.32 4.97 -12.21
N PRO A 90 8.16 5.78 -11.53
CA PRO A 90 8.67 5.42 -10.22
C PRO A 90 7.55 5.46 -9.17
N VAL A 91 7.40 4.37 -8.42
CA VAL A 91 6.37 4.16 -7.39
C VAL A 91 7.04 3.57 -6.16
N ASN A 92 6.58 3.95 -4.98
CA ASN A 92 6.99 3.31 -3.73
C ASN A 92 5.84 2.50 -3.15
N LEU A 93 6.15 1.28 -2.70
CA LEU A 93 5.30 0.51 -1.80
C LEU A 93 5.78 0.74 -0.37
N LEU A 94 5.07 1.59 0.37
CA LEU A 94 5.33 1.81 1.79
C LEU A 94 4.76 0.65 2.60
N LEU A 95 5.63 -0.13 3.23
CA LEU A 95 5.26 -1.05 4.30
C LEU A 95 4.99 -0.24 5.57
N ALA A 96 3.74 0.23 5.72
CA ALA A 96 3.32 1.09 6.82
C ALA A 96 3.13 0.32 8.13
N LYS A 97 2.82 -0.97 8.06
CA LYS A 97 2.75 -1.90 9.20
C LYS A 97 3.36 -3.23 8.81
N GLN A 98 4.16 -3.79 9.71
CA GLN A 98 4.67 -5.16 9.62
C GLN A 98 4.80 -5.70 11.05
N ARG A 99 3.99 -6.69 11.42
CA ARG A 99 3.94 -7.22 12.79
C ARG A 99 5.24 -7.92 13.19
N ASN A 100 5.91 -8.58 12.23
CA ASN A 100 7.04 -9.47 12.48
C ASN A 100 8.32 -9.03 11.75
N GLY A 101 8.52 -7.73 11.53
CA GLY A 101 9.62 -7.25 10.71
C GLY A 101 9.66 -5.75 10.52
N PRO A 102 10.60 -5.25 9.71
CA PRO A 102 10.79 -3.82 9.49
C PRO A 102 9.68 -3.22 8.62
N THR A 103 9.44 -1.92 8.82
CA THR A 103 8.66 -1.06 7.94
C THR A 103 9.59 -0.23 7.06
N GLY A 104 9.07 0.33 5.95
CA GLY A 104 9.88 1.15 5.05
C GLY A 104 9.32 1.22 3.63
N ASP A 105 9.98 2.03 2.81
CA ASP A 105 9.67 2.17 1.39
C ASP A 105 10.37 1.07 0.58
N VAL A 106 9.60 0.35 -0.24
CA VAL A 106 10.12 -0.56 -1.27
C VAL A 106 10.00 0.13 -2.62
N PRO A 107 11.12 0.51 -3.27
CA PRO A 107 11.09 1.22 -4.54
C PRO A 107 10.74 0.28 -5.68
N LEU A 108 9.79 0.69 -6.51
CA LEU A 108 9.24 -0.06 -7.64
C LEU A 108 9.19 0.82 -8.90
N VAL A 109 9.15 0.17 -10.05
CA VAL A 109 8.89 0.81 -11.35
C VAL A 109 7.58 0.28 -11.91
N PHE A 110 6.63 1.17 -12.19
CA PHE A 110 5.36 0.81 -12.81
C PHE A 110 5.43 0.97 -14.33
N LEU A 111 5.34 -0.15 -15.04
CA LEU A 111 5.29 -0.23 -16.50
C LEU A 111 3.83 -0.11 -16.97
N LYS A 112 3.43 1.10 -17.37
CA LYS A 112 2.04 1.46 -17.73
C LYS A 112 1.47 0.56 -18.83
N HIS A 113 2.26 0.25 -19.87
CA HIS A 113 1.82 -0.59 -21.00
C HIS A 113 1.47 -2.02 -20.59
N TYR A 114 2.05 -2.53 -19.50
CA TYR A 114 1.87 -3.89 -19.04
C TYR A 114 1.06 -3.98 -17.73
N THR A 115 0.69 -2.84 -17.13
CA THR A 115 0.09 -2.77 -15.79
C THR A 115 0.89 -3.60 -14.78
N ARG A 116 2.22 -3.48 -14.84
CA ARG A 116 3.15 -4.32 -14.07
C ARG A 116 4.05 -3.46 -13.19
N PHE A 117 4.30 -3.93 -11.98
CA PHE A 117 5.35 -3.41 -11.12
C PHE A 117 6.58 -4.29 -11.23
N GLU A 118 7.74 -3.68 -11.45
CA GLU A 118 9.05 -4.31 -11.44
C GLU A 118 9.87 -3.75 -10.28
N SER A 119 10.84 -4.52 -9.78
CA SER A 119 11.76 -4.05 -8.75
C SER A 119 12.61 -2.89 -9.28
N ALA A 120 12.70 -1.78 -8.52
CA ALA A 120 13.60 -0.68 -8.87
C ALA A 120 15.03 -0.90 -8.37
N SER A 121 15.27 -1.96 -7.58
CA SER A 121 16.61 -2.31 -7.12
C SER A 121 17.48 -2.65 -8.34
N ARG A 122 18.61 -1.95 -8.49
CA ARG A 122 19.72 -2.50 -9.26
C ARG A 122 20.04 -3.85 -8.64
N VAL A 123 19.99 -4.92 -9.42
CA VAL A 123 20.55 -6.21 -9.02
C VAL A 123 22.00 -5.93 -8.66
N ASP A 124 22.36 -6.05 -7.39
CA ASP A 124 23.76 -5.93 -6.99
C ASP A 124 24.45 -7.20 -7.49
N PRO A 125 25.67 -7.15 -8.04
CA PRO A 125 26.39 -8.36 -8.47
C PRO A 125 26.50 -9.43 -7.37
N GLY A 126 26.36 -9.05 -6.08
CA GLY A 126 26.30 -9.98 -4.95
C GLY A 126 24.97 -10.73 -4.75
N ASP A 127 23.88 -10.31 -5.42
CA ASP A 127 22.56 -10.95 -5.36
C ASP A 127 22.44 -12.11 -6.37
N VAL A 128 23.39 -12.24 -7.29
CA VAL A 128 23.45 -13.34 -8.26
C VAL A 128 24.15 -14.53 -7.59
N PRO A 129 23.50 -15.71 -7.45
CA PRO A 129 24.18 -16.89 -6.93
C PRO A 129 25.40 -17.21 -7.79
N ASN A 130 26.57 -17.38 -7.15
CA ASN A 130 27.74 -17.90 -7.85
C ASN A 130 27.48 -19.37 -8.18
N ASP A 131 27.39 -19.69 -9.47
CA ASP A 131 27.46 -21.07 -9.98
C ASP A 131 28.81 -21.73 -9.65
#